data_AF-A0A800JD28-F1
#
_entry.id   AF-A0A800JD28-F1
#
_cell.length_a   1.000
_cell.length_b   1.000
_cell.length_c   1.000
_cell.angle_alpha   90.00
_cell.angle_beta   90.00
_cell.angle_gamma   90.00
#
_symmetry.space_group_name_H-M   'P 1'
#
loop_
_entity.id
_entity.type
_entity.pdbx_description
1 polymer ?
#
loop_
_entity_poly.entity_id
_entity_poly.type
_entity_poly.pdbx_seq_one_letter_code
_entity_poly.pdbx_strand_id
1 'polypeptide(L)'
;MKLNRTLLTATAGLALSTLVLPAQQNPTAAQVDFFEKKIRPVLVQQCYKCHSAKSEKIKGELLLDTKAGTRKGGESGPAVVPRNLRKSLLIEAVRWGN
;
A
#
# COMPACT_ATOMS: atom_id res chain seq x y z
N MET A 1 -64.77 23.30 -3.94
CA MET A 1 -64.86 21.82 -4.10
C MET A 1 -63.96 21.45 -5.27
N LYS A 2 -62.82 20.78 -5.17
CA LYS A 2 -62.45 19.63 -4.33
C LYS A 2 -60.96 19.73 -3.95
N LEU A 3 -60.65 19.42 -2.71
CA LEU A 3 -59.30 19.28 -2.16
C LEU A 3 -58.95 17.79 -2.19
N ASN A 4 -57.90 17.39 -2.91
CA ASN A 4 -57.40 16.01 -2.85
C ASN A 4 -56.05 15.97 -2.13
N ARG A 5 -56.13 15.51 -0.88
CA ARG A 5 -55.00 15.08 -0.06
C ARG A 5 -54.82 13.59 -0.34
N THR A 6 -53.65 13.17 -0.75
CA THR A 6 -53.28 11.75 -0.74
C THR A 6 -51.87 11.65 -0.20
N LEU A 7 -51.81 11.36 1.11
CA LEU A 7 -50.65 10.77 1.76
C LEU A 7 -50.29 9.47 1.04
N LEU A 8 -49.01 9.15 0.83
CA LEU A 8 -48.55 7.76 0.77
C LEU A 8 -47.02 7.68 1.01
N THR A 9 -46.69 7.28 2.25
CA THR A 9 -45.57 6.41 2.69
C THR A 9 -44.16 6.63 2.10
N ALA A 10 -43.30 7.28 2.89
CA ALA A 10 -41.85 7.17 2.75
C ALA A 10 -41.37 5.82 3.31
N THR A 11 -41.08 4.86 2.44
CA THR A 11 -40.39 3.62 2.83
C THR A 11 -38.90 3.92 2.97
N ALA A 12 -38.43 4.08 4.20
CA ALA A 12 -37.01 4.11 4.52
C ALA A 12 -36.41 2.73 4.26
N GLY A 13 -35.88 2.50 3.06
CA GLY A 13 -35.14 1.29 2.72
C GLY A 13 -33.81 1.26 3.47
N LEU A 14 -33.69 0.40 4.48
CA LEU A 14 -32.44 0.10 5.16
C LEU A 14 -31.55 -0.71 4.21
N ALA A 15 -30.75 -0.03 3.39
CA ALA A 15 -29.80 -0.68 2.49
C ALA A 15 -28.67 -1.30 3.32
N LEU A 16 -28.74 -2.63 3.50
CA LEU A 16 -27.69 -3.43 4.13
C LEU A 16 -26.50 -3.53 3.16
N SER A 17 -25.63 -2.52 3.16
CA SER A 17 -24.40 -2.53 2.35
C SER A 17 -23.48 -3.64 2.84
N THR A 18 -23.41 -4.74 2.09
CA THR A 18 -22.45 -5.81 2.33
C THR A 18 -21.04 -5.28 2.07
N LEU A 19 -20.25 -5.17 3.14
CA LEU A 19 -18.86 -4.73 3.05
C LEU A 19 -18.02 -5.84 2.39
N VAL A 20 -17.80 -5.73 1.08
CA VAL A 20 -16.88 -6.63 0.36
C VAL A 20 -15.45 -6.20 0.68
N LEU A 21 -14.81 -6.92 1.60
CA LEU A 21 -13.38 -6.75 1.88
C LEU A 21 -12.55 -7.34 0.73
N PRO A 22 -11.59 -6.60 0.16
CA PRO A 22 -10.69 -7.16 -0.86
C PRO A 22 -9.83 -8.24 -0.21
N ALA A 23 -9.84 -9.44 -0.78
CA ALA A 23 -9.02 -10.55 -0.31
C ALA A 23 -7.53 -10.21 -0.47
N GLN A 24 -6.81 -10.03 0.64
CA GLN A 24 -5.37 -9.88 0.62
C GLN A 24 -4.73 -11.23 0.31
N GLN A 25 -4.25 -11.40 -0.92
CA GLN A 25 -3.57 -12.62 -1.36
C GLN A 25 -2.17 -12.69 -0.72
N ASN A 26 -1.87 -13.83 -0.09
CA ASN A 26 -0.52 -14.14 0.35
C ASN A 26 0.39 -14.45 -0.85
N PRO A 27 1.69 -14.10 -0.79
CA PRO A 27 2.61 -14.42 -1.87
C PRO A 27 2.78 -15.94 -2.00
N THR A 28 2.96 -16.42 -3.22
CA THR A 28 3.32 -17.83 -3.47
C THR A 28 4.76 -18.10 -3.05
N ALA A 29 5.13 -19.36 -2.84
CA ALA A 29 6.51 -19.73 -2.53
C ALA A 29 7.50 -19.22 -3.59
N ALA A 30 7.16 -19.32 -4.88
CA ALA A 30 7.99 -18.81 -5.97
C ALA A 30 8.18 -17.27 -5.91
N GLN A 31 7.16 -16.52 -5.49
CA GLN A 31 7.26 -15.06 -5.33
C GLN A 31 8.15 -14.68 -4.14
N VAL A 32 8.05 -15.43 -3.03
CA VAL A 32 8.94 -15.26 -1.88
C VAL A 32 10.38 -15.56 -2.29
N ASP A 33 10.62 -16.70 -2.94
CA ASP A 33 11.93 -17.08 -3.45
C ASP A 33 12.55 -16.03 -4.37
N PHE A 34 11.76 -15.48 -5.28
CA PHE A 34 12.21 -14.40 -6.15
C PHE A 34 12.60 -13.15 -5.35
N PHE A 35 11.77 -12.73 -4.39
CA PHE A 35 12.07 -11.58 -3.55
C PHE A 35 13.37 -11.80 -2.77
N GLU A 36 13.52 -12.95 -2.13
CA GLU A 36 14.70 -13.27 -1.32
C GLU A 36 15.98 -13.38 -2.16
N LYS A 37 15.90 -13.95 -3.37
CA LYS A 37 17.09 -14.18 -4.22
C LYS A 37 17.45 -12.99 -5.11
N LYS A 38 16.48 -12.15 -5.50
CA LYS A 38 16.67 -11.10 -6.51
C LYS A 38 16.47 -9.68 -5.99
N ILE A 39 15.58 -9.49 -5.02
CA ILE A 39 15.22 -8.14 -4.54
C ILE A 39 15.95 -7.80 -3.24
N ARG A 40 15.86 -8.66 -2.22
CA ARG A 40 16.49 -8.42 -0.91
C ARG A 40 18.00 -8.13 -1.00
N PRO A 41 18.81 -8.84 -1.80
CA PRO A 41 20.25 -8.56 -1.87
C PRO A 41 20.56 -7.13 -2.31
N VAL A 42 19.80 -6.60 -3.28
CA VAL A 42 19.95 -5.21 -3.73
C VAL A 42 19.58 -4.23 -2.62
N LEU A 43 18.47 -4.46 -1.92
CA LEU A 43 18.05 -3.60 -0.80
C LEU A 43 19.06 -3.60 0.34
N VAL A 44 19.64 -4.77 0.67
CA VAL A 44 20.68 -4.90 1.70
C VAL A 44 21.92 -4.09 1.31
N GLN A 45 22.38 -4.23 0.07
CA GLN A 45 23.62 -3.59 -0.39
C GLN A 45 23.47 -2.08 -0.59
N GLN A 46 22.33 -1.63 -1.12
CA GLN A 46 22.16 -0.25 -1.59
C GLN A 46 21.32 0.62 -0.66
N CYS A 47 20.42 0.05 0.14
CA CYS A 47 19.40 0.82 0.85
C CYS A 47 19.47 0.66 2.38
N TYR A 48 19.73 -0.54 2.90
CA TYR A 48 19.59 -0.84 4.33
C TYR A 48 20.63 -0.16 5.22
N LYS A 49 21.72 0.39 4.66
CA LYS A 49 22.63 1.24 5.43
C LYS A 49 21.89 2.40 6.12
N CYS A 50 20.85 2.95 5.48
CA CYS A 50 20.10 4.11 6.00
C CYS A 50 18.59 3.87 6.18
N HIS A 51 18.01 2.80 5.60
CA HIS A 51 16.56 2.58 5.56
C HIS A 51 16.16 1.20 6.09
N SER A 52 16.76 0.77 7.20
CA SER A 52 16.36 -0.45 7.91
C SER A 52 16.22 -0.16 9.41
N ALA A 53 15.47 -1.01 10.12
CA ALA A 53 15.32 -0.89 11.57
C ALA A 53 16.64 -1.13 12.32
N LYS A 54 17.64 -1.72 11.63
CA LYS A 54 18.99 -1.96 12.16
C LYS A 54 20.00 -0.88 11.75
N SER A 55 19.59 0.14 11.01
CA SER A 55 20.48 1.24 10.61
C SER A 55 20.82 2.10 11.82
N GLU A 56 22.09 2.52 11.94
CA GLU A 56 22.53 3.47 12.98
C GLU A 56 21.76 4.80 12.90
N LYS A 57 21.42 5.22 11.68
CA LYS A 57 20.59 6.39 11.41
C LYS A 57 19.56 6.07 10.35
N ILE A 58 18.28 6.17 10.73
CA ILE A 58 17.15 6.03 9.80
C ILE A 58 16.94 7.37 9.11
N LYS A 59 17.07 7.39 7.77
CA LYS A 59 16.85 8.60 6.96
C LYS A 59 15.39 8.69 6.49
N GLY A 60 14.82 9.89 6.55
CA GLY A 60 13.48 10.19 6.02
C GLY A 60 12.36 9.33 6.60
N GLU A 61 12.52 8.85 7.84
CA GLU A 61 11.61 7.92 8.53
C GLU A 61 11.25 6.64 7.75
N LEU A 62 12.05 6.28 6.75
CA LEU A 62 11.73 5.23 5.80
C LEU A 62 12.37 3.89 6.20
N LEU A 63 11.55 2.84 6.26
CA LEU A 63 11.94 1.46 6.50
C LEU A 63 11.64 0.58 5.28
N LEU A 64 12.67 -0.04 4.69
CA LEU A 64 12.58 -0.90 3.51
C LEU A 64 12.80 -2.39 3.83
N ASP A 65 13.01 -2.73 5.10
CA ASP A 65 13.29 -4.10 5.57
C ASP A 65 12.04 -4.89 5.99
N THR A 66 10.88 -4.23 6.01
CA THR A 66 9.59 -4.87 6.26
C THR A 66 8.54 -4.49 5.22
N LYS A 67 7.63 -5.41 4.91
CA LYS A 67 6.49 -5.15 4.01
C LYS A 67 5.63 -3.99 4.52
N ALA A 68 5.39 -3.91 5.82
CA ALA A 68 4.62 -2.83 6.43
C ALA A 68 5.34 -1.47 6.27
N GLY A 69 6.65 -1.43 6.55
CA GLY A 69 7.48 -0.23 6.38
C GLY A 69 7.45 0.31 4.95
N THR A 70 7.65 -0.58 3.95
CA THR A 70 7.63 -0.16 2.54
C THR A 70 6.27 0.43 2.10
N ARG A 71 5.17 -0.05 2.68
CA ARG A 71 3.82 0.46 2.39
C ARG A 71 3.49 1.75 3.13
N LYS A 72 3.94 1.89 4.40
CA LYS A 72 3.82 3.14 5.16
C LYS A 72 4.62 4.25 4.46
N GLY A 73 5.84 3.92 4.04
CA GLY A 73 6.77 4.89 3.47
C GLY A 73 7.44 5.75 4.55
N GLY A 74 8.05 6.84 4.08
CA GLY A 74 8.74 7.82 4.92
C GLY A 74 8.13 9.21 4.77
N GLU A 75 8.91 10.24 5.07
CA GLU A 75 8.50 11.66 5.00
C GLU A 75 7.94 12.06 3.63
N SER A 76 8.44 11.46 2.54
CA SER A 76 7.98 11.73 1.17
C SER A 76 6.72 10.96 0.76
N GLY A 77 6.23 10.05 1.59
CA GLY A 77 5.08 9.18 1.31
C GLY A 77 5.45 7.71 1.05
N PRO A 78 4.48 6.90 0.55
CA PRO A 78 4.63 5.45 0.38
C PRO A 78 5.78 5.07 -0.57
N ALA A 79 6.66 4.18 -0.11
CA ALA A 79 7.75 3.68 -0.97
C ALA A 79 7.23 2.69 -2.01
N VAL A 80 6.27 1.83 -1.64
CA VAL A 80 5.65 0.83 -2.51
C VAL A 80 4.14 0.96 -2.49
N VAL A 81 3.56 1.26 -3.66
CA VAL A 81 2.12 1.20 -3.91
C VAL A 81 1.82 -0.04 -4.75
N PRO A 82 1.17 -1.08 -4.18
CA PRO A 82 0.90 -2.32 -4.89
C PRO A 82 0.20 -2.08 -6.23
N ARG A 83 0.67 -2.75 -7.28
CA ARG A 83 0.13 -2.67 -8.65
C ARG A 83 0.21 -1.28 -9.30
N ASN A 84 0.93 -0.32 -8.71
CA ASN A 84 1.10 1.02 -9.29
C ASN A 84 2.55 1.50 -9.17
N LEU A 85 3.35 1.19 -10.19
CA LEU A 85 4.76 1.58 -10.24
C LEU A 85 4.95 3.10 -10.30
N ARG A 86 4.06 3.83 -10.98
CA ARG A 86 4.15 5.30 -11.11
C ARG A 86 3.95 6.03 -9.78
N LYS A 87 3.20 5.45 -8.85
CA LYS A 87 2.99 6.01 -7.51
C LYS A 87 3.95 5.44 -6.46
N SER A 88 4.90 4.57 -6.86
CA SER A 88 5.84 3.93 -5.93
C SER A 88 7.18 4.67 -5.96
N LEU A 89 7.48 5.43 -4.91
CA LEU A 89 8.72 6.22 -4.82
C LEU A 89 9.99 5.36 -4.85
N LEU A 90 9.92 4.09 -4.40
CA LEU A 90 11.05 3.17 -4.51
C LEU A 90 11.48 2.94 -5.97
N ILE A 91 10.53 2.93 -6.91
CA ILE A 91 10.84 2.74 -8.34
C ILE A 91 11.49 4.00 -8.93
N GLU A 92 11.05 5.18 -8.49
CA GLU A 92 11.69 6.44 -8.85
C GLU A 92 13.13 6.48 -8.35
N ALA A 93 13.37 6.15 -7.08
CA ALA A 93 14.71 6.11 -6.48
C ALA A 93 15.65 5.11 -7.17
N VAL A 94 15.15 3.92 -7.53
CA VAL A 94 15.96 2.91 -8.25
C VAL A 94 16.31 3.35 -9.68
N ARG A 95 15.47 4.16 -10.31
CA ARG A 95 15.70 4.70 -11.66
C ARG A 95 16.49 6.00 -11.66
N TRP A 96 16.70 6.60 -10.49
CA TRP A 96 17.40 7.87 -10.36
C TRP A 96 18.89 7.68 -10.69
N GLY A 97 19.32 8.19 -11.84
CA GLY A 97 20.73 8.12 -12.26
C GLY A 97 20.96 7.51 -13.66
N ASN A 98 20.04 7.70 -14.59
CA ASN A 98 20.27 7.42 -16.01
C ASN A 98 19.71 8.55 -16.89
#